data_AF-A0A3D3UQI6-F1
#
_entry.id   AF-A0A3D3UQI6-F1
#
_cell.length_a   1.000
_cell.length_b   1.000
_cell.length_c   1.000
_cell.angle_alpha   90.00
_cell.angle_beta   90.00
_cell.angle_gamma   90.00
#
_symmetry.space_group_name_H-M   'P 1'
#
loop_
_entity.id
_entity.type
_entity.pdbx_description
1 polymer ?
#
loop_
_entity_poly.entity_id
_entity_poly.type
_entity_poly.pdbx_seq_one_letter_code
_entity_poly.pdbx_strand_id
1 'polypeptide(L)'
;MLGSIYDRINDYGSVKISLAGPNDIRSWSFGEVRKPETINYRTYRPEKDGLFCERIFGPERDWECACGKYKGTKFKGIICDRCGVKVTHSRVRRKRMGHINLAAPVVHIWFFKAIPNRLGNLLAMKSADLEKIIYFQEYVVIDPGQTPLKTGQLFTEEDFKDATNKYGKAFKAAMGAEAIRALLENLDLENVSHQLMQAIIKTNSKQKIKDLTKRLKIINQVKNSSNKAQWMVMEVIPVIPPDLRPLVLLERDNFATSDLNDLYRRIINRNNRLKKLMDLNAPEVIIRNEKRMLQQAVDSLMDNGRCRRSVLGSNNRPLKSLTDMIKGKQGRFRENLLGKR
;
A
#
# COMPACT_ATOMS: atom_id res chain seq x y z
N MET A 1 -37.95 -11.11 -9.28
CA MET A 1 -37.26 -12.38 -9.58
C MET A 1 -35.94 -12.44 -8.82
N LEU A 2 -35.96 -13.08 -7.66
CA LEU A 2 -34.76 -13.42 -6.88
C LEU A 2 -34.26 -14.78 -7.40
N GLY A 3 -33.72 -14.79 -8.61
CA GLY A 3 -33.06 -15.96 -9.18
C GLY A 3 -31.72 -16.17 -8.46
N SER A 4 -31.63 -17.29 -7.76
CA SER A 4 -30.42 -18.05 -7.42
C SER A 4 -29.08 -17.33 -7.70
N ILE A 5 -28.52 -16.70 -6.66
CA ILE A 5 -27.09 -16.32 -6.66
C ILE A 5 -26.19 -17.57 -6.64
N TYR A 6 -26.78 -18.76 -6.42
CA TYR A 6 -26.08 -20.03 -6.27
C TYR A 6 -25.84 -20.79 -7.60
N ASP A 7 -26.39 -20.32 -8.73
CA ASP A 7 -26.16 -20.94 -10.06
C ASP A 7 -24.92 -20.44 -10.82
N ARG A 8 -24.15 -19.50 -10.28
CA ARG A 8 -22.96 -18.94 -10.97
C ARG A 8 -21.68 -19.73 -10.71
N ILE A 9 -21.78 -21.05 -10.67
CA ILE A 9 -20.62 -21.93 -10.63
C ILE A 9 -20.14 -22.07 -12.08
N ASN A 10 -19.35 -21.10 -12.56
CA ASN A 10 -18.67 -21.01 -13.88
C ASN A 10 -19.02 -19.81 -14.80
N ASP A 11 -19.39 -18.64 -14.28
CA ASP A 11 -19.56 -17.42 -15.11
C ASP A 11 -18.23 -16.85 -15.68
N TYR A 12 -17.07 -17.36 -15.27
CA TYR A 12 -15.77 -16.78 -15.60
C TYR A 12 -14.85 -17.81 -16.27
N GLY A 13 -14.51 -17.60 -17.55
CA GLY A 13 -13.61 -18.47 -18.31
C GLY A 13 -12.11 -18.24 -18.03
N SER A 14 -11.74 -17.11 -17.42
CA SER A 14 -10.35 -16.83 -17.03
C SER A 14 -10.27 -15.84 -15.87
N VAL A 15 -9.16 -15.86 -15.14
CA VAL A 15 -8.83 -14.91 -14.07
C VAL A 15 -7.55 -14.18 -14.45
N LYS A 16 -7.58 -12.84 -14.40
CA LYS A 16 -6.42 -11.97 -14.66
C LYS A 16 -6.00 -11.26 -13.38
N ILE A 17 -4.69 -11.06 -13.22
CA ILE A 17 -4.11 -10.20 -12.18
C ILE A 17 -3.41 -9.01 -12.83
N SER A 18 -3.62 -7.81 -12.29
CA SER A 18 -2.99 -6.57 -12.73
C SER A 18 -2.58 -5.73 -11.53
N LEU A 19 -1.74 -4.72 -11.76
CA LEU A 19 -1.46 -3.72 -10.72
C LEU A 19 -2.67 -2.79 -10.59
N ALA A 20 -2.94 -2.36 -9.37
CA ALA A 20 -4.01 -1.43 -9.08
C ALA A 20 -3.44 0.00 -9.04
N GLY A 21 -3.97 0.89 -9.86
CA GLY A 21 -3.68 2.32 -9.74
C GLY A 21 -4.38 2.96 -8.54
N PRO A 22 -4.00 4.19 -8.15
CA PRO A 22 -4.68 4.92 -7.07
C PRO A 22 -6.18 5.12 -7.33
N ASN A 23 -6.57 5.34 -8.59
CA ASN A 23 -7.97 5.53 -8.98
C ASN A 23 -8.78 4.22 -8.88
N ASP A 24 -8.17 3.09 -9.24
CA ASP A 24 -8.81 1.77 -9.09
C ASP A 24 -9.11 1.49 -7.62
N ILE A 25 -8.14 1.75 -6.74
CA ILE A 25 -8.31 1.56 -5.28
C ILE A 25 -9.43 2.45 -4.73
N ARG A 26 -9.52 3.71 -5.19
CA ARG A 26 -10.62 4.62 -4.81
C ARG A 26 -11.96 4.12 -5.33
N SER A 27 -12.02 3.55 -6.54
CA SER A 27 -13.26 3.03 -7.12
C SER A 27 -13.85 1.83 -6.36
N TRP A 28 -12.99 1.00 -5.75
CA TRP A 28 -13.42 -0.12 -4.92
C TRP A 28 -13.91 0.30 -3.54
N SER A 29 -13.58 1.53 -3.14
CA SER A 29 -13.81 2.01 -1.79
C SER A 29 -15.20 2.61 -1.62
N PHE A 30 -15.81 2.31 -0.48
CA PHE A 30 -17.07 2.91 -0.04
C PHE A 30 -16.87 4.11 0.89
N GLY A 31 -15.62 4.48 1.18
CA GLY A 31 -15.30 5.65 2.00
C GLY A 31 -13.88 5.65 2.57
N GLU A 32 -13.41 6.85 2.90
CA GLU A 32 -12.11 7.06 3.53
C GLU A 32 -12.17 6.80 5.03
N VAL A 33 -11.24 5.97 5.53
CA VAL A 33 -11.01 5.77 6.97
C VAL A 33 -10.03 6.83 7.46
N ARG A 34 -10.49 7.71 8.33
CA ARG A 34 -9.69 8.85 8.81
C ARG A 34 -9.15 8.65 10.21
N LYS A 35 -9.92 7.96 11.06
CA LYS A 35 -9.56 7.83 12.46
C LYS A 35 -9.14 6.40 12.80
N PRO A 36 -8.20 6.20 13.75
CA PRO A 36 -7.68 4.89 14.10
C PRO A 36 -8.65 4.09 14.99
N GLU A 37 -9.68 4.72 15.57
CA GLU A 37 -10.54 4.06 16.54
C GLU A 37 -11.37 2.95 15.88
N THR A 38 -11.68 1.92 16.67
CA THR A 38 -12.43 0.75 16.24
C THR A 38 -13.88 0.85 16.71
N ILE A 39 -14.08 0.66 18.00
CA ILE A 39 -15.37 0.72 18.69
C ILE A 39 -15.28 1.62 19.91
N ASN A 40 -16.41 2.17 20.31
CA ASN A 40 -16.52 2.95 21.54
C ASN A 40 -16.52 2.02 22.75
N TYR A 41 -15.69 2.29 23.75
CA TYR A 41 -15.53 1.43 24.93
C TYR A 41 -16.75 1.39 25.86
N ARG A 42 -17.64 2.39 25.84
CA ARG A 42 -18.85 2.43 26.69
C ARG A 42 -20.05 1.82 25.99
N THR A 43 -20.23 2.14 24.71
CA THR A 43 -21.44 1.76 23.97
C THR A 43 -21.25 0.51 23.12
N TYR A 44 -20.01 0.05 22.96
CA TYR A 44 -19.59 -1.04 22.06
C TYR A 44 -19.98 -0.83 20.59
N ARG A 45 -20.36 0.39 20.22
CA ARG A 45 -20.74 0.73 18.85
C ARG A 45 -19.52 1.13 18.01
N PRO A 46 -19.51 0.85 16.69
CA PRO A 46 -18.45 1.30 15.81
C PRO A 46 -18.30 2.83 15.78
N GLU A 47 -17.06 3.30 15.83
CA GLU A 47 -16.76 4.73 15.77
C GLU A 47 -16.95 5.31 14.35
N LYS A 48 -17.37 6.58 14.28
CA LYS A 48 -17.57 7.28 13.01
C LYS A 48 -16.21 7.57 12.36
N ASP A 49 -16.09 7.25 11.07
CA ASP A 49 -14.87 7.37 10.26
C ASP A 49 -13.68 6.52 10.76
N GLY A 50 -13.94 5.61 11.70
CA GLY A 50 -13.00 4.63 12.22
C GLY A 50 -12.93 3.35 11.40
N LEU A 51 -12.14 2.39 11.88
CA LEU A 51 -11.87 1.12 11.19
C LEU A 51 -13.09 0.19 11.07
N PHE A 52 -14.14 0.40 11.86
CA PHE A 52 -15.37 -0.42 11.81
C PHE A 52 -16.61 0.38 11.38
N CYS A 53 -16.41 1.62 10.92
CA CYS A 53 -17.48 2.58 10.63
C CYS A 53 -18.58 1.99 9.74
N GLU A 54 -19.82 2.01 10.24
CA GLU A 54 -20.97 1.48 9.51
C GLU A 54 -21.32 2.25 8.24
N ARG A 55 -20.98 3.55 8.19
CA ARG A 55 -21.18 4.38 6.99
C ARG A 55 -20.36 3.85 5.80
N ILE A 56 -19.12 3.44 6.07
CA ILE A 56 -18.16 2.96 5.06
C ILE A 56 -18.45 1.49 4.74
N PHE A 57 -18.47 0.64 5.77
CA PHE A 57 -18.48 -0.81 5.57
C PHE A 57 -19.90 -1.41 5.51
N GLY A 58 -20.92 -0.66 5.92
CA GLY A 58 -22.31 -1.13 6.01
C GLY A 58 -22.79 -1.38 7.44
N PRO A 59 -24.10 -1.58 7.63
CA PRO A 59 -24.72 -1.68 8.95
C PRO A 59 -24.33 -2.97 9.67
N GLU A 60 -24.24 -2.92 11.00
CA GLU A 60 -23.97 -4.10 11.84
C GLU A 60 -25.16 -5.08 11.85
N ARG A 61 -26.38 -4.54 11.83
CA ARG A 61 -27.63 -5.30 11.84
C ARG A 61 -28.34 -5.26 10.50
N ASP A 62 -29.08 -6.32 10.19
CA ASP A 62 -29.82 -6.41 8.93
C ASP A 62 -30.96 -5.40 8.86
N TRP A 63 -31.00 -4.63 7.77
CA TRP A 63 -32.07 -3.65 7.51
C TRP A 63 -32.26 -2.62 8.62
N GLU A 64 -31.21 -2.29 9.37
CA GLU A 64 -31.23 -1.28 10.43
C GLU A 64 -30.04 -0.34 10.26
N CYS A 65 -30.26 0.97 10.43
CA CYS A 65 -29.18 1.95 10.47
C CYS A 65 -28.59 2.09 11.89
N ALA A 66 -27.34 2.53 12.02
CA ALA A 66 -26.64 2.67 13.31
C ALA A 66 -27.43 3.40 14.41
N CYS A 67 -28.15 4.48 14.07
CA CYS A 67 -28.91 5.27 15.06
C CYS A 67 -30.31 4.70 15.37
N GLY A 68 -30.77 3.69 14.62
CA GLY A 68 -32.10 3.10 14.78
C GLY A 68 -33.26 3.93 14.24
N LYS A 69 -33.03 5.08 13.57
CA LYS A 69 -34.08 5.91 12.92
C LYS A 69 -34.86 5.10 11.88
N TYR A 70 -34.14 4.39 11.02
CA TYR A 70 -34.71 3.51 10.00
C TYR A 70 -34.46 2.05 10.38
N LYS A 71 -35.53 1.27 10.47
CA LYS A 71 -35.53 -0.16 10.81
C LYS A 71 -36.50 -0.96 9.95
N GLY A 72 -36.06 -2.14 9.56
CA GLY A 72 -36.85 -3.09 8.78
C GLY A 72 -36.73 -2.89 7.27
N THR A 73 -37.23 -3.88 6.55
CA THR A 73 -37.05 -4.01 5.09
C THR A 73 -37.72 -2.89 4.28
N LYS A 74 -38.67 -2.17 4.89
CA LYS A 74 -39.39 -1.03 4.28
C LYS A 74 -38.45 0.09 3.84
N PHE A 75 -37.34 0.30 4.56
CA PHE A 75 -36.38 1.36 4.28
C PHE A 75 -35.15 0.87 3.50
N LYS A 76 -35.26 -0.29 2.84
CA LYS A 76 -34.18 -0.88 2.05
C LYS A 76 -33.59 0.11 1.05
N GLY A 77 -32.28 0.31 1.11
CA GLY A 77 -31.54 1.17 0.19
C GLY A 77 -31.47 2.65 0.58
N ILE A 78 -32.26 3.09 1.55
CA ILE A 78 -32.25 4.47 2.05
C ILE A 78 -30.98 4.73 2.87
N ILE A 79 -30.37 5.90 2.66
CA ILE A 79 -29.25 6.40 3.45
C ILE A 79 -29.81 7.26 4.57
N CYS A 80 -29.46 6.95 5.82
CA CYS A 80 -29.99 7.68 6.96
C CYS A 80 -29.40 9.10 7.07
N ASP A 81 -30.23 10.15 7.15
CA ASP A 81 -29.75 11.54 7.26
C ASP A 81 -28.95 11.81 8.56
N ARG A 82 -29.25 11.06 9.64
CA ARG A 82 -28.63 11.28 10.96
C ARG A 82 -27.26 10.62 11.07
N CYS A 83 -27.10 9.38 10.59
CA CYS A 83 -25.85 8.62 10.74
C CYS A 83 -25.11 8.35 9.41
N GLY A 84 -25.73 8.61 8.27
CA GLY A 84 -25.17 8.34 6.94
C GLY A 84 -25.09 6.85 6.57
N VAL A 85 -25.62 5.95 7.42
CA VAL A 85 -25.57 4.50 7.18
C VAL A 85 -26.67 4.11 6.19
N LYS A 86 -26.28 3.39 5.14
CA LYS A 86 -27.22 2.82 4.15
C LYS A 86 -27.89 1.57 4.73
N VAL A 87 -29.21 1.54 4.75
CA VAL A 87 -30.00 0.40 5.21
C VAL A 87 -29.90 -0.75 4.21
N THR A 88 -29.07 -1.75 4.53
CA THR A 88 -28.82 -2.95 3.71
C THR A 88 -28.61 -4.17 4.61
N HIS A 89 -28.40 -5.35 4.02
CA HIS A 89 -27.97 -6.55 4.75
C HIS A 89 -26.57 -6.34 5.35
N SER A 90 -26.33 -6.77 6.59
CA SER A 90 -25.04 -6.75 7.28
C SER A 90 -23.93 -7.50 6.54
N ARG A 91 -24.27 -8.54 5.77
CA ARG A 91 -23.33 -9.34 4.94
C ARG A 91 -22.49 -8.50 3.97
N VAL A 92 -22.92 -7.28 3.63
CA VAL A 92 -22.11 -6.35 2.83
C VAL A 92 -20.80 -5.97 3.53
N ARG A 93 -20.72 -6.04 4.86
CA ARG A 93 -19.52 -5.76 5.68
C ARG A 93 -18.37 -6.73 5.45
N ARG A 94 -18.64 -7.88 4.80
CA ARG A 94 -17.60 -8.81 4.33
C ARG A 94 -17.06 -8.46 2.94
N LYS A 95 -17.75 -7.60 2.18
CA LYS A 95 -17.43 -7.27 0.79
C LYS A 95 -16.96 -5.83 0.58
N ARG A 96 -17.51 -4.86 1.32
CA ARG A 96 -17.20 -3.43 1.14
C ARG A 96 -15.80 -3.10 1.66
N MET A 97 -14.98 -2.48 0.82
CA MET A 97 -13.64 -2.02 1.18
C MET A 97 -13.66 -0.53 1.57
N GLY A 98 -12.72 -0.13 2.42
CA GLY A 98 -12.39 1.27 2.70
C GLY A 98 -11.09 1.66 2.01
N HIS A 99 -10.68 2.92 2.13
CA HIS A 99 -9.33 3.34 1.74
C HIS A 99 -8.77 4.37 2.73
N ILE A 100 -7.44 4.53 2.71
CA ILE A 100 -6.72 5.57 3.45
C ILE A 100 -5.92 6.38 2.42
N ASN A 101 -6.14 7.70 2.37
CA ASN A 101 -5.30 8.59 1.58
C ASN A 101 -4.03 8.93 2.39
N LEU A 102 -2.88 8.54 1.85
CA LEU A 102 -1.60 8.82 2.47
C LEU A 102 -1.21 10.29 2.27
N ALA A 103 -0.56 10.87 3.27
CA ALA A 103 -0.06 12.24 3.23
C ALA A 103 1.22 12.36 2.40
N ALA A 104 1.97 11.27 2.26
CA ALA A 104 3.12 11.15 1.37
C ALA A 104 3.05 9.80 0.66
N PRO A 105 3.53 9.69 -0.60
CA PRO A 105 3.57 8.43 -1.31
C PRO A 105 4.52 7.45 -0.61
N VAL A 106 4.27 6.15 -0.79
CA VAL A 106 5.00 5.06 -0.13
C VAL A 106 5.31 3.98 -1.17
N VAL A 107 6.56 3.51 -1.20
CA VAL A 107 6.94 2.44 -2.13
C VAL A 107 6.44 1.10 -1.61
N HIS A 108 5.80 0.29 -2.45
CA HIS A 108 5.30 -1.00 -2.01
C HIS A 108 6.46 -2.01 -1.80
N ILE A 109 6.56 -2.59 -0.60
CA ILE A 109 7.66 -3.46 -0.16
C ILE A 109 8.01 -4.61 -1.11
N TRP A 110 7.00 -5.27 -1.68
CA TRP A 110 7.24 -6.36 -2.63
C TRP A 110 8.09 -5.95 -3.84
N PHE A 111 8.03 -4.71 -4.33
CA PHE A 111 8.74 -4.35 -5.56
C PHE A 111 10.22 -4.01 -5.36
N PHE A 112 10.67 -3.69 -4.14
CA PHE A 112 12.07 -3.42 -3.85
C PHE A 112 12.76 -4.44 -2.92
N LYS A 113 12.00 -5.18 -2.10
CA LYS A 113 12.54 -6.22 -1.19
C LYS A 113 12.33 -7.65 -1.68
N ALA A 114 11.35 -7.92 -2.55
CA ALA A 114 11.16 -9.28 -3.06
C ALA A 114 12.17 -9.60 -4.18
N ILE A 115 12.46 -10.89 -4.34
CA ILE A 115 13.32 -11.39 -5.42
C ILE A 115 12.41 -11.95 -6.52
N PRO A 116 12.57 -11.53 -7.79
CA PRO A 116 13.51 -10.51 -8.27
C PRO A 116 13.07 -9.08 -7.91
N ASN A 117 14.04 -8.20 -7.62
CA ASN A 117 13.78 -6.79 -7.31
C ASN A 117 13.30 -6.07 -8.58
N ARG A 118 12.00 -5.80 -8.69
CA ARG A 118 11.41 -5.21 -9.91
C ARG A 118 11.84 -3.76 -10.09
N LEU A 119 11.85 -2.97 -9.01
CA LEU A 119 12.28 -1.57 -9.05
C LEU A 119 13.77 -1.43 -9.38
N GLY A 120 14.63 -2.27 -8.80
CA GLY A 120 16.06 -2.28 -9.10
C GLY A 120 16.35 -2.61 -10.56
N ASN A 121 15.62 -3.57 -11.13
CA ASN A 121 15.75 -3.88 -12.55
C ASN A 121 15.24 -2.76 -13.47
N LEU A 122 14.13 -2.09 -13.12
CA LEU A 122 13.63 -0.96 -13.92
C LEU A 122 14.65 0.21 -13.91
N LEU A 123 15.07 0.63 -12.72
CA LEU A 123 15.93 1.80 -12.51
C LEU A 123 17.43 1.54 -12.68
N ALA A 124 17.85 0.29 -12.93
CA ALA A 124 19.26 -0.12 -12.95
C ALA A 124 20.02 0.11 -11.63
N MET A 125 19.33 0.02 -10.49
CA MET A 125 19.91 0.30 -9.17
C MET A 125 20.03 -0.98 -8.34
N LYS A 126 21.00 -1.02 -7.42
CA LYS A 126 21.12 -2.12 -6.46
C LYS A 126 20.02 -2.01 -5.41
N SER A 127 19.64 -3.13 -4.80
CA SER A 127 18.64 -3.13 -3.73
C SER A 127 19.06 -2.29 -2.52
N ALA A 128 20.36 -2.29 -2.17
CA ALA A 128 20.88 -1.49 -1.07
C ALA A 128 20.68 0.01 -1.34
N ASP A 129 21.00 0.47 -2.54
CA ASP A 129 20.87 1.86 -2.99
C ASP A 129 19.42 2.33 -2.92
N LEU A 130 18.48 1.49 -3.40
CA LEU A 130 17.04 1.79 -3.30
C LEU A 130 16.57 1.89 -1.85
N GLU A 131 17.04 1.02 -0.96
CA GLU A 131 16.69 1.10 0.46
C GLU A 131 17.15 2.42 1.08
N LYS A 132 18.36 2.88 0.76
CA LYS A 132 18.88 4.15 1.29
C LYS A 132 18.03 5.33 0.83
N ILE A 133 17.60 5.35 -0.43
CA ILE A 133 16.70 6.39 -0.95
C ILE A 133 15.33 6.32 -0.26
N ILE A 134 14.70 5.15 -0.25
CA ILE A 134 13.32 4.95 0.27
C ILE A 134 13.23 5.28 1.75
N TYR A 135 14.24 4.95 2.55
CA TYR A 135 14.28 5.21 3.98
C TYR A 135 14.95 6.54 4.36
N PHE A 136 15.04 7.49 3.42
CA PHE A 136 15.49 8.88 3.65
C PHE A 136 16.92 8.97 4.21
N GLN A 137 17.84 8.12 3.72
CA GLN A 137 19.27 8.15 4.11
C GLN A 137 20.14 8.90 3.10
N GLU A 138 19.89 8.73 1.80
CA GLU A 138 20.64 9.35 0.71
C GLU A 138 19.68 9.99 -0.30
N TYR A 139 20.17 11.03 -1.00
CA TYR A 139 19.47 11.66 -2.12
C TYR A 139 19.79 10.93 -3.42
N VAL A 140 18.89 11.01 -4.39
CA VAL A 140 19.11 10.54 -5.75
C VAL A 140 18.86 11.66 -6.75
N VAL A 141 19.75 11.80 -7.74
CA VAL A 141 19.59 12.73 -8.86
C VAL A 141 18.45 12.24 -9.75
N ILE A 142 17.39 13.02 -9.82
CA ILE A 142 16.24 12.77 -10.70
C ILE A 142 16.51 13.34 -12.10
N ASP A 143 17.01 14.57 -12.13
CA ASP A 143 17.29 15.30 -13.36
C ASP A 143 18.64 16.03 -13.22
N PRO A 144 19.65 15.68 -14.03
CA PRO A 144 20.96 16.31 -13.99
C PRO A 144 20.99 17.71 -14.62
N GLY A 145 19.99 18.08 -15.43
CA GLY A 145 19.99 19.35 -16.15
C GLY A 145 21.27 19.58 -16.96
N GLN A 146 21.91 20.75 -16.79
CA GLN A 146 23.16 21.13 -17.48
C GLN A 146 24.44 20.74 -16.72
N THR A 147 24.31 19.99 -15.63
CA THR A 147 25.45 19.60 -14.77
C THR A 147 26.10 18.31 -15.27
N PRO A 148 27.37 18.02 -14.89
CA PRO A 148 28.03 16.75 -15.24
C PRO A 148 27.49 15.54 -14.46
N LEU A 149 26.41 15.71 -13.70
CA LEU A 149 25.81 14.66 -12.87
C LEU A 149 25.07 13.62 -13.73
N LYS A 150 24.87 12.43 -13.17
CA LYS A 150 24.13 11.35 -13.83
C LYS A 150 22.80 11.08 -13.13
N THR A 151 21.75 10.82 -13.91
CA THR A 151 20.47 10.32 -13.38
C THR A 151 20.70 9.04 -12.58
N GLY A 152 20.11 8.94 -11.38
CA GLY A 152 20.27 7.78 -10.50
C GLY A 152 21.57 7.78 -9.67
N GLN A 153 22.39 8.82 -9.77
CA GLN A 153 23.53 9.00 -8.87
C GLN A 153 23.05 9.30 -7.44
N LEU A 154 23.68 8.64 -6.47
CA LEU A 154 23.41 8.83 -5.05
C LEU A 154 24.29 9.94 -4.47
N PHE A 155 23.73 10.68 -3.52
CA PHE A 155 24.44 11.67 -2.72
C PHE A 155 24.18 11.48 -1.24
N THR A 156 25.25 11.59 -0.44
CA THR A 156 25.11 11.81 1.00
C THR A 156 24.59 13.23 1.27
N GLU A 157 24.26 13.53 2.53
CA GLU A 157 23.81 14.87 2.87
C GLU A 157 24.89 15.94 2.64
N GLU A 158 26.17 15.60 2.86
CA GLU A 158 27.31 16.48 2.61
C GLU A 158 27.51 16.69 1.11
N ASP A 159 27.55 15.61 0.32
CA ASP A 159 27.68 15.71 -1.13
C ASP A 159 26.53 16.53 -1.76
N PHE A 160 25.32 16.38 -1.24
CA PHE A 160 24.16 17.14 -1.72
C PHE A 160 24.30 18.64 -1.41
N LYS A 161 24.80 19.00 -0.23
CA LYS A 161 25.10 20.41 0.13
C LYS A 161 26.17 20.97 -0.80
N ASP A 162 27.25 20.23 -1.03
CA ASP A 162 28.34 20.64 -1.92
C ASP A 162 27.88 20.80 -3.37
N ALA A 163 27.09 19.86 -3.88
CA ALA A 163 26.51 19.94 -5.22
C ALA A 163 25.56 21.14 -5.35
N THR A 164 24.75 21.39 -4.32
CA THR A 164 23.85 22.56 -4.28
C THR A 164 24.63 23.87 -4.24
N ASN A 165 25.75 23.93 -3.50
CA ASN A 165 26.62 25.11 -3.48
C ASN A 165 27.32 25.35 -4.82
N LYS A 166 27.73 24.29 -5.51
CA LYS A 166 28.44 24.38 -6.81
C LYS A 166 27.51 24.69 -7.98
N TYR A 167 26.37 24.02 -8.06
CA TYR A 167 25.48 24.06 -9.23
C TYR A 167 24.16 24.80 -8.98
N GLY A 168 23.89 25.22 -7.74
CA GLY A 168 22.66 25.91 -7.37
C GLY A 168 21.42 25.09 -7.73
N LYS A 169 20.51 25.69 -8.50
CA LYS A 169 19.24 25.07 -8.96
C LYS A 169 19.35 24.34 -10.31
N ALA A 170 20.56 24.13 -10.83
CA ALA A 170 20.75 23.55 -12.17
C ALA A 170 20.41 22.06 -12.28
N PHE A 171 20.29 21.35 -11.14
CA PHE A 171 19.91 19.94 -11.09
C PHE A 171 18.80 19.72 -10.05
N LYS A 172 18.07 18.60 -10.17
CA LYS A 172 17.06 18.18 -9.20
C LYS A 172 17.46 16.85 -8.57
N ALA A 173 17.60 16.83 -7.25
CA ALA A 173 17.74 15.61 -6.47
C ALA A 173 16.70 15.61 -5.35
N ALA A 174 16.19 14.42 -5.02
CA ALA A 174 15.25 14.24 -3.92
C ALA A 174 15.51 12.90 -3.23
N MET A 175 14.77 12.64 -2.15
CA MET A 175 14.84 11.39 -1.39
C MET A 175 13.45 10.80 -1.18
N GLY A 176 13.39 9.56 -0.70
CA GLY A 176 12.15 8.87 -0.37
C GLY A 176 11.38 8.37 -1.58
N ALA A 177 10.12 7.99 -1.34
CA ALA A 177 9.23 7.44 -2.36
C ALA A 177 8.88 8.43 -3.48
N GLU A 178 8.88 9.73 -3.19
CA GLU A 178 8.66 10.81 -4.18
C GLU A 178 9.76 10.79 -5.25
N ALA A 179 11.01 10.60 -4.84
CA ALA A 179 12.14 10.50 -5.75
C ALA A 179 12.06 9.25 -6.64
N ILE A 180 11.71 8.10 -6.06
CA ILE A 180 11.53 6.85 -6.81
C ILE A 180 10.40 7.00 -7.84
N ARG A 181 9.29 7.63 -7.45
CA ARG A 181 8.19 7.89 -8.38
C ARG A 181 8.61 8.79 -9.53
N ALA A 182 9.29 9.90 -9.25
CA ALA A 182 9.77 10.82 -10.30
C ALA A 182 10.73 10.13 -11.27
N LEU A 183 11.63 9.27 -10.76
CA LEU A 183 12.51 8.44 -11.61
C LEU A 183 11.72 7.47 -12.50
N LEU A 184 10.63 6.88 -12.00
CA LEU A 184 9.78 5.97 -12.78
C LEU A 184 8.92 6.72 -13.81
N GLU A 185 8.51 7.94 -13.52
CA GLU A 185 7.74 8.79 -14.45
C GLU A 185 8.62 9.29 -15.61
N ASN A 186 9.89 9.59 -15.35
CA ASN A 186 10.85 9.99 -16.37
C ASN A 186 11.44 8.80 -17.17
N LEU A 187 11.08 7.56 -16.81
CA LEU A 187 11.64 6.37 -17.43
C LEU A 187 10.92 6.03 -18.75
N ASP A 188 11.61 6.24 -19.87
CA ASP A 188 11.13 5.78 -21.17
C ASP A 188 11.47 4.29 -21.38
N LEU A 189 10.44 3.45 -21.23
CA LEU A 189 10.57 1.99 -21.37
C LEU A 189 10.95 1.56 -22.79
N GLU A 190 10.59 2.33 -23.83
CA GLU A 190 10.90 1.97 -25.21
C GLU A 190 12.38 2.18 -25.50
N ASN A 191 12.87 3.38 -25.19
CA ASN A 191 14.27 3.73 -25.36
C ASN A 191 15.19 2.81 -24.54
N VAL A 192 14.83 2.52 -23.29
CA VAL A 192 15.63 1.59 -22.45
C VAL A 192 15.61 0.18 -23.02
N SER A 193 14.48 -0.30 -23.56
CA SER A 193 14.42 -1.62 -24.22
C SER A 193 15.38 -1.71 -25.42
N HIS A 194 15.37 -0.69 -26.30
CA HIS A 194 16.27 -0.64 -27.46
C HIS A 194 17.75 -0.59 -27.04
N GLN A 195 18.09 0.25 -26.05
CA GLN A 195 19.45 0.33 -25.51
C GLN A 195 19.92 -1.01 -24.93
N LEU A 196 19.05 -1.74 -24.23
CA LEU A 196 19.39 -3.05 -23.68
C LEU A 196 19.60 -4.10 -24.77
N MET A 197 18.78 -4.12 -25.82
CA MET A 197 18.99 -5.03 -26.95
C MET A 197 20.34 -4.78 -27.64
N GLN A 198 20.68 -3.52 -27.89
CA GLN A 198 22.00 -3.15 -28.44
C GLN A 198 23.15 -3.54 -27.51
N ALA A 199 23.00 -3.32 -26.20
CA ALA A 199 24.01 -3.67 -25.21
C ALA A 199 24.24 -5.19 -25.12
N ILE A 200 23.19 -6.01 -25.31
CA ILE A 200 23.30 -7.46 -25.37
C ILE A 200 24.10 -7.90 -26.59
N ILE A 201 23.85 -7.33 -27.76
CA ILE A 201 24.57 -7.67 -29.01
C ILE A 201 26.05 -7.27 -28.92
N LYS A 202 26.34 -6.10 -28.34
CA LYS A 202 27.72 -5.57 -28.23
C LYS A 202 28.58 -6.32 -27.21
N THR A 203 27.96 -6.96 -26.21
CA THR A 203 28.70 -7.51 -25.07
C THR A 203 28.95 -9.01 -25.24
N ASN A 204 30.22 -9.44 -25.21
CA ASN A 204 30.58 -10.87 -25.32
C ASN A 204 30.57 -11.63 -23.97
N SER A 205 30.39 -10.94 -22.85
CA SER A 205 30.40 -11.56 -21.52
C SER A 205 29.09 -12.29 -21.21
N LYS A 206 29.16 -13.61 -21.01
CA LYS A 206 28.00 -14.46 -20.66
C LYS A 206 27.23 -13.95 -19.43
N GLN A 207 27.94 -13.47 -18.40
CA GLN A 207 27.31 -12.96 -17.17
C GLN A 207 26.54 -11.66 -17.43
N LYS A 208 27.16 -10.70 -18.12
CA LYS A 208 26.50 -9.43 -18.46
C LYS A 208 25.28 -9.65 -19.36
N ILE A 209 25.39 -10.53 -20.36
CA ILE A 209 24.26 -10.92 -21.21
C ILE A 209 23.11 -11.46 -20.35
N LYS A 210 23.39 -12.38 -19.41
CA LYS A 210 22.37 -12.97 -18.53
C LYS A 210 21.63 -11.90 -17.71
N ASP A 211 22.35 -10.92 -17.17
CA ASP A 211 21.75 -9.87 -16.34
C ASP A 211 20.98 -8.83 -17.18
N LEU A 212 21.50 -8.44 -18.35
CA LEU A 212 20.79 -7.60 -19.30
C LEU A 212 19.50 -8.27 -19.80
N THR A 213 19.53 -9.57 -20.09
CA THR A 213 18.34 -10.34 -20.51
C THR A 213 17.29 -10.41 -19.41
N LYS A 214 17.69 -10.61 -18.14
CA LYS A 214 16.74 -10.53 -17.01
C LYS A 214 16.09 -9.16 -16.91
N ARG A 215 16.88 -8.10 -17.08
CA ARG A 215 16.39 -6.71 -17.04
C ARG A 215 15.41 -6.43 -18.18
N LEU A 216 15.80 -6.78 -19.41
CA LEU A 216 14.97 -6.63 -20.62
C LEU A 216 13.64 -7.37 -20.47
N LYS A 217 13.66 -8.59 -19.91
CA LYS A 217 12.43 -9.37 -19.66
C LYS A 217 11.45 -8.61 -18.76
N ILE A 218 11.93 -7.93 -17.73
CA ILE A 218 11.07 -7.18 -16.79
C ILE A 218 10.52 -5.91 -17.45
N ILE A 219 11.36 -5.20 -18.21
CA ILE A 219 10.92 -4.01 -18.95
C ILE A 219 9.85 -4.37 -19.96
N ASN A 220 10.05 -5.44 -20.73
CA ASN A 220 9.05 -5.93 -21.69
C ASN A 220 7.76 -6.38 -21.00
N GLN A 221 7.83 -6.97 -19.80
CA GLN A 221 6.63 -7.32 -19.02
C GLN A 221 5.82 -6.09 -18.63
N VAL A 222 6.47 -4.99 -18.24
CA VAL A 222 5.76 -3.74 -17.91
C VAL A 222 5.25 -3.08 -19.18
N LYS A 223 6.10 -2.95 -20.21
CA LYS A 223 5.76 -2.34 -21.51
C LYS A 223 4.56 -3.01 -22.19
N ASN A 224 4.52 -4.34 -22.23
CA ASN A 224 3.44 -5.08 -22.87
C ASN A 224 2.19 -5.21 -21.99
N SER A 225 2.24 -4.73 -20.75
CA SER A 225 1.10 -4.74 -19.85
C SER A 225 0.38 -3.39 -19.86
N SER A 226 -0.89 -3.36 -19.45
CA SER A 226 -1.63 -2.11 -19.24
C SER A 226 -1.21 -1.37 -17.97
N ASN A 227 -0.10 -1.78 -17.32
CA ASN A 227 0.33 -1.23 -16.04
C ASN A 227 1.31 -0.08 -16.24
N LYS A 228 1.17 0.98 -15.42
CA LYS A 228 2.18 2.04 -15.33
C LYS A 228 3.21 1.71 -14.25
N ALA A 229 4.49 1.96 -14.53
CA ALA A 229 5.58 1.68 -13.59
C ALA A 229 5.41 2.44 -12.26
N GLN A 230 4.88 3.67 -12.31
CA GLN A 230 4.61 4.51 -11.14
C GLN A 230 3.63 3.89 -10.14
N TRP A 231 2.78 2.92 -10.54
CA TRP A 231 1.83 2.25 -9.63
C TRP A 231 2.51 1.34 -8.60
N MET A 232 3.82 1.09 -8.73
CA MET A 232 4.62 0.46 -7.68
C MET A 232 4.79 1.36 -6.44
N VAL A 233 4.50 2.66 -6.58
CA VAL A 233 4.45 3.63 -5.49
C VAL A 233 2.98 3.94 -5.18
N MET A 234 2.58 3.66 -3.94
CA MET A 234 1.20 3.80 -3.47
C MET A 234 0.96 5.19 -2.88
N GLU A 235 -0.10 5.85 -3.31
CA GLU A 235 -0.65 7.05 -2.66
C GLU A 235 -1.85 6.71 -1.76
N VAL A 236 -2.50 5.59 -2.03
CA VAL A 236 -3.75 5.16 -1.39
C VAL A 236 -3.61 3.72 -0.97
N ILE A 237 -4.03 3.41 0.26
CA ILE A 237 -4.03 2.04 0.78
C ILE A 237 -5.47 1.56 0.91
N PRO A 238 -5.84 0.42 0.31
CA PRO A 238 -7.14 -0.19 0.55
C PRO A 238 -7.22 -0.75 1.98
N VAL A 239 -8.38 -0.58 2.61
CA VAL A 239 -8.69 -1.16 3.92
C VAL A 239 -9.62 -2.34 3.72
N ILE A 240 -9.16 -3.52 4.16
CA ILE A 240 -9.92 -4.76 4.07
C ILE A 240 -11.24 -4.66 4.87
N PRO A 241 -12.33 -5.30 4.41
CA PRO A 241 -13.61 -5.33 5.12
C PRO A 241 -13.49 -5.81 6.58
N PRO A 242 -14.25 -5.22 7.53
CA PRO A 242 -14.12 -5.50 8.97
C PRO A 242 -14.39 -6.96 9.34
N ASP A 243 -15.29 -7.66 8.65
CA ASP A 243 -15.61 -9.07 8.94
C ASP A 243 -14.46 -10.03 8.61
N LEU A 244 -13.47 -9.58 7.82
CA LEU A 244 -12.23 -10.33 7.56
C LEU A 244 -11.13 -10.04 8.58
N ARG A 245 -11.35 -9.05 9.46
CA ARG A 245 -10.46 -8.64 10.56
C ARG A 245 -11.27 -8.39 11.83
N PRO A 246 -11.98 -9.40 12.35
CA PRO A 246 -12.96 -9.23 13.40
C PRO A 246 -12.35 -8.74 14.72
N LEU A 247 -13.20 -8.13 15.52
CA LEU A 247 -12.97 -7.75 16.90
C LEU A 247 -14.09 -8.41 17.71
N VAL A 248 -13.74 -9.40 18.52
CA VAL A 248 -14.71 -10.27 19.22
C VAL A 248 -14.57 -10.04 20.72
N LEU A 249 -15.70 -9.82 21.39
CA LEU A 249 -15.76 -9.71 22.85
C LEU A 249 -15.61 -11.11 23.46
N LEU A 250 -14.72 -11.24 24.44
CA LEU A 250 -14.53 -12.43 25.27
C LEU A 250 -15.22 -12.21 26.64
N GLU A 251 -15.36 -13.29 27.40
CA GLU A 251 -16.13 -13.34 28.68
C GLU A 251 -15.66 -12.38 29.79
N ARG A 252 -14.46 -11.79 29.69
CA ARG A 252 -13.87 -10.91 30.73
C ARG A 252 -13.71 -9.45 30.28
N ASP A 253 -14.65 -8.92 29.49
CA ASP A 253 -14.54 -7.60 28.84
C ASP A 253 -13.25 -7.39 28.02
N ASN A 254 -12.58 -8.49 27.66
CA ASN A 254 -11.39 -8.50 26.83
C ASN A 254 -11.79 -8.67 25.38
N PHE A 255 -11.12 -7.95 24.48
CA PHE A 255 -11.35 -8.09 23.05
C PHE A 255 -10.26 -8.93 22.40
N ALA A 256 -10.66 -9.98 21.69
CA ALA A 256 -9.81 -10.65 20.72
C ALA A 256 -9.77 -9.81 19.44
N THR A 257 -8.63 -9.21 19.14
CA THR A 257 -8.44 -8.36 17.96
C THR A 257 -7.54 -9.02 16.93
N SER A 258 -7.91 -8.91 15.65
CA SER A 258 -7.00 -9.27 14.56
C SER A 258 -5.76 -8.37 14.53
N ASP A 259 -4.56 -8.96 14.36
CA ASP A 259 -3.28 -8.24 14.19
C ASP A 259 -3.33 -7.14 13.11
N LEU A 260 -4.14 -7.33 12.06
CA LEU A 260 -4.31 -6.35 11.00
C LEU A 260 -4.86 -5.02 11.51
N ASN A 261 -5.76 -5.04 12.50
CA ASN A 261 -6.33 -3.82 13.05
C ASN A 261 -5.24 -2.96 13.71
N ASP A 262 -4.27 -3.57 14.38
CA ASP A 262 -3.15 -2.85 14.98
C ASP A 262 -2.20 -2.27 13.92
N LEU A 263 -1.95 -3.01 12.83
CA LEU A 263 -1.15 -2.53 11.70
C LEU A 263 -1.84 -1.34 11.00
N TYR A 264 -3.15 -1.41 10.76
CA TYR A 264 -3.92 -0.28 10.22
C TYR A 264 -3.92 0.93 11.17
N ARG A 265 -4.13 0.72 12.47
CA ARG A 265 -4.06 1.79 13.48
C ARG A 265 -2.74 2.52 13.46
N ARG A 266 -1.62 1.79 13.37
CA ARG A 266 -0.28 2.37 13.25
C ARG A 266 -0.16 3.26 12.01
N ILE A 267 -0.62 2.81 10.86
CA ILE A 267 -0.59 3.61 9.62
C ILE A 267 -1.43 4.87 9.77
N ILE A 268 -2.67 4.76 10.24
CA ILE A 268 -3.58 5.91 10.37
C ILE A 268 -3.00 6.94 11.36
N ASN A 269 -2.46 6.50 12.49
CA ASN A 269 -1.83 7.38 13.47
C ASN A 269 -0.62 8.13 12.89
N ARG A 270 0.27 7.42 12.19
CA ARG A 270 1.45 8.02 11.52
C ARG A 270 1.04 8.98 10.42
N ASN A 271 0.05 8.60 9.62
CA ASN A 271 -0.46 9.42 8.53
C ASN A 271 -1.09 10.71 9.04
N ASN A 272 -1.94 10.63 10.07
CA ASN A 272 -2.57 11.81 10.67
C ASN A 272 -1.55 12.72 11.35
N ARG A 273 -0.54 12.14 12.01
CA ARG A 273 0.58 12.89 12.57
C ARG A 273 1.38 13.61 11.49
N LEU A 274 1.67 12.95 10.37
CA LEU A 274 2.37 13.55 9.23
C LEU A 274 1.58 14.72 8.63
N LYS A 275 0.25 14.57 8.43
CA LYS A 275 -0.61 15.67 7.96
C LYS A 275 -0.52 16.89 8.88
N LYS A 276 -0.69 16.69 10.20
CA LYS A 276 -0.58 17.76 11.19
C LYS A 276 0.80 18.44 11.17
N LEU A 277 1.88 17.68 11.00
CA LEU A 277 3.24 18.24 10.93
C LEU A 277 3.46 19.07 9.66
N MET A 278 2.88 18.66 8.53
CA MET A 278 2.90 19.43 7.29
C MET A 278 2.08 20.71 7.42
N ASP A 279 0.88 20.65 8.02
CA ASP A 279 0.01 21.82 8.22
C ASP A 279 0.65 22.87 9.13
N LEU A 280 1.45 22.43 10.11
CA LEU A 280 2.21 23.30 11.02
C LEU A 280 3.56 23.76 10.46
N ASN A 281 3.91 23.42 9.21
CA ASN A 281 5.21 23.70 8.60
C ASN A 281 6.40 23.28 9.50
N ALA A 282 6.31 22.09 10.10
CA ALA A 282 7.37 21.57 10.95
C ALA A 282 8.71 21.44 10.18
N PRO A 283 9.86 21.53 10.87
CA PRO A 283 11.17 21.36 10.25
C PRO A 283 11.31 20.09 9.40
N GLU A 284 12.02 20.19 8.27
CA GLU A 284 12.13 19.08 7.30
C GLU A 284 12.66 17.78 7.91
N VAL A 285 13.58 17.84 8.87
CA VAL A 285 14.13 16.66 9.56
C VAL A 285 13.02 15.85 10.24
N ILE A 286 12.05 16.53 10.87
CA ILE A 286 10.92 15.90 11.54
C ILE A 286 9.96 15.30 10.50
N ILE A 287 9.68 16.02 9.43
CA ILE A 287 8.83 15.54 8.33
C ILE A 287 9.45 14.30 7.67
N ARG A 288 10.76 14.30 7.38
CA ARG A 288 11.48 13.17 6.79
C ARG A 288 11.43 11.94 7.71
N ASN A 289 11.64 12.12 9.00
CA ASN A 289 11.52 11.03 9.96
C ASN A 289 10.09 10.46 9.99
N GLU A 290 9.05 11.31 9.97
CA GLU A 290 7.67 10.83 9.98
C GLU A 290 7.28 10.16 8.65
N LYS A 291 7.76 10.66 7.49
CA LYS A 291 7.63 9.98 6.18
C LYS A 291 8.30 8.59 6.22
N ARG A 292 9.50 8.47 6.80
CA ARG A 292 10.19 7.18 7.00
C ARG A 292 9.39 6.24 7.91
N MET A 293 8.83 6.75 9.00
CA MET A 293 8.00 5.95 9.92
C MET A 293 6.69 5.50 9.25
N LEU A 294 6.10 6.34 8.39
CA LEU A 294 4.93 5.97 7.59
C LEU A 294 5.27 4.84 6.60
N GLN A 295 6.39 4.95 5.88
CA GLN A 295 6.89 3.88 4.99
C GLN A 295 7.03 2.55 5.74
N GLN A 296 7.68 2.56 6.91
CA GLN A 296 7.84 1.35 7.73
C GLN A 296 6.51 0.78 8.25
N ALA A 297 5.55 1.64 8.59
CA ALA A 297 4.23 1.19 9.02
C ALA A 297 3.49 0.46 7.88
N VAL A 298 3.57 0.98 6.66
CA VAL A 298 2.96 0.35 5.47
C VAL A 298 3.70 -0.94 5.10
N ASP A 299 5.03 -0.95 5.15
CA ASP A 299 5.84 -2.15 4.97
C ASP A 299 5.38 -3.28 5.89
N SER A 300 5.14 -2.97 7.17
CA SER A 300 4.68 -3.94 8.17
C SER A 300 3.27 -4.48 7.93
N LEU A 301 2.37 -3.66 7.36
CA LEU A 301 1.03 -4.12 6.95
C LEU A 301 1.13 -5.11 5.78
N MET A 302 1.95 -4.79 4.78
CA MET A 302 2.04 -5.59 3.55
C MET A 302 2.81 -6.89 3.78
N ASP A 303 4.03 -6.82 4.33
CA ASP A 303 4.88 -7.99 4.60
C ASP A 303 5.82 -7.71 5.80
N ASN A 304 5.30 -7.93 7.01
CA ASN A 304 6.04 -7.69 8.27
C ASN A 304 7.34 -8.50 8.35
N GLY A 305 7.35 -9.72 7.80
CA GLY A 305 8.52 -10.60 7.81
C GLY A 305 9.70 -10.12 6.93
N ARG A 306 9.46 -9.21 5.98
CA ARG A 306 10.53 -8.61 5.14
C ARG A 306 11.09 -7.32 5.72
N CYS A 307 10.47 -6.78 6.75
CA CYS A 307 10.99 -5.63 7.47
C CYS A 307 12.31 -6.01 8.17
N ARG A 308 13.27 -5.08 8.30
CA ARG A 308 14.53 -5.34 9.02
C ARG A 308 14.27 -5.80 10.46
N ARG A 309 13.24 -5.25 11.08
CA ARG A 309 12.76 -5.64 12.41
C ARG A 309 11.24 -5.79 12.34
N SER A 310 10.75 -7.00 12.57
CA SER A 310 9.31 -7.26 12.58
C SER A 310 8.64 -6.49 13.71
N VAL A 311 7.48 -5.92 13.42
CA VAL A 311 6.63 -5.29 14.42
C VAL A 311 6.03 -6.37 15.31
N LEU A 312 6.26 -6.24 16.62
CA LEU A 312 5.76 -7.16 17.64
C LEU A 312 4.45 -6.63 18.25
N GLY A 313 3.56 -7.55 18.60
CA GLY A 313 2.37 -7.29 19.42
C GLY A 313 2.66 -7.37 20.92
N SER A 314 1.61 -7.24 21.74
CA SER A 314 1.72 -7.25 23.22
C SER A 314 2.38 -8.52 23.78
N ASN A 315 2.23 -9.66 23.10
CA ASN A 315 2.79 -10.93 23.54
C ASN A 315 4.22 -11.17 23.00
N ASN A 316 4.93 -10.11 22.58
CA ASN A 316 6.24 -10.18 21.92
C ASN A 316 6.33 -11.06 20.66
N ARG A 317 5.19 -11.56 20.15
CA ARG A 317 5.14 -12.28 18.87
C ARG A 317 5.03 -11.28 17.71
N PRO A 318 5.60 -11.60 16.53
CA PRO A 318 5.42 -10.77 15.34
C PRO A 318 3.96 -10.75 14.90
N LEU A 319 3.44 -9.55 14.60
CA LEU A 319 2.10 -9.38 14.04
C LEU A 319 2.02 -10.02 12.65
N LYS A 320 0.93 -10.71 12.36
CA LYS A 320 0.65 -11.31 11.06
C LYS A 320 0.26 -10.22 10.05
N SER A 321 1.02 -10.11 8.96
CA SER A 321 0.75 -9.18 7.86
C SER A 321 -0.23 -9.75 6.82
N LEU A 322 -0.61 -8.94 5.83
CA LEU A 322 -1.44 -9.38 4.70
C LEU A 322 -0.82 -10.54 3.93
N THR A 323 0.50 -10.50 3.71
CA THR A 323 1.21 -11.59 3.04
C THR A 323 1.17 -12.87 3.89
N ASP A 324 1.36 -12.77 5.20
CA ASP A 324 1.36 -13.92 6.13
C ASP A 324 0.00 -14.61 6.22
N MET A 325 -1.10 -13.88 6.00
CA MET A 325 -2.44 -14.49 5.94
C MET A 325 -2.61 -15.39 4.71
N ILE A 326 -1.88 -15.12 3.63
CA ILE A 326 -2.03 -15.83 2.36
C ILE A 326 -1.02 -16.98 2.24
N LYS A 327 0.24 -16.76 2.65
CA LYS A 327 1.34 -17.72 2.52
C LYS A 327 1.44 -18.68 3.72
N GLY A 328 2.21 -19.76 3.56
CA GLY A 328 2.57 -20.68 4.64
C GLY A 328 1.56 -21.80 4.87
N LYS A 329 1.87 -22.69 5.82
CA LYS A 329 1.03 -23.86 6.16
C LYS A 329 -0.32 -23.45 6.73
N GLN A 330 -0.34 -22.40 7.58
CA GLN A 330 -1.54 -21.77 8.14
C GLN A 330 -2.11 -20.66 7.22
N GLY A 331 -1.66 -20.60 5.97
CA GLY A 331 -2.11 -19.60 5.01
C GLY A 331 -3.38 -20.04 4.30
N ARG A 332 -4.16 -19.07 3.79
CA ARG A 332 -5.44 -19.33 3.13
C ARG A 332 -5.39 -20.41 2.03
N PHE A 333 -4.33 -20.44 1.22
CA PHE A 333 -4.22 -21.40 0.12
C PHE A 333 -4.10 -22.85 0.63
N ARG A 334 -3.25 -23.11 1.61
CA ARG A 334 -2.97 -24.47 2.08
C ARG A 334 -3.97 -24.94 3.11
N GLU A 335 -4.30 -24.08 4.06
CA GLU A 335 -5.16 -24.45 5.18
C GLU A 335 -6.63 -24.45 4.77
N ASN A 336 -7.15 -23.39 4.15
CA ASN A 336 -8.59 -23.25 3.95
C ASN A 336 -9.08 -23.72 2.57
N LEU A 337 -8.34 -23.43 1.50
CA LEU A 337 -8.78 -23.78 0.15
C LEU A 337 -8.58 -25.28 -0.15
N LEU A 338 -7.45 -25.85 0.29
CA LEU A 338 -7.11 -27.26 0.10
C LEU A 338 -7.51 -28.14 1.30
N GLY A 339 -7.34 -27.63 2.53
CA GLY A 339 -7.73 -28.32 3.76
C GLY A 339 -9.15 -27.97 4.19
N LYS A 340 -10.18 -28.46 3.49
CA LYS A 340 -11.55 -28.31 3.98
C LYS A 340 -11.80 -29.35 5.08
N ARG A 341 -12.19 -28.89 6.27
CA ARG A 341 -12.72 -29.74 7.33
C ARG A 341 -14.20 -30.02 7.09
#